data_AF-A0AAF1KX07-F1
#
_entry.id   AF-A0AAF1KX07-F1
#
_cell.length_a   1.000
_cell.length_b   1.000
_cell.length_c   1.000
_cell.angle_alpha   90.00
_cell.angle_beta   90.00
_cell.angle_gamma   90.00
#
_symmetry.space_group_name_H-M   'P 1'
#
loop_
_entity.id
_entity.type
_entity.pdbx_description
1 polymer ?
#
loop_
_entity_poly.entity_id
_entity_poly.type
_entity_poly.pdbx_seq_one_letter_code
_entity_poly.pdbx_strand_id
1 'polypeptide(L)'
;MSVAQEFKLSGVAIPRDAAAMLDEICEHFVEHSTVERAGNLALLTSETGLVAIRLDDSRLLIELTCATEQALQLSCNNVAEHLVYFAGKEPFELSWSKPPAPGILPDLREVTVLSAEDVTPHMRRVKFSCEDIAPFSGGGMHVRVLLPPDGRMPVWPILLPDGRTGWPEGKDELAVRVYTIRAVDVARRELWIDFLQHATHGVAVPGAEFARNARPGQKLALLGPGGGGIPQASSMLLAGDATALPAIARIAAEVPANTRIQAIIEVEDAGEEQPLPTSGTLDVRWLHRKDGGSDAGNRFGDAVRAAISTVEAQTYVWVACERDEMRPIRALLKQSHERKLTYAAWYWEKAKPDGANQP
;
A
#
# COMPACT_ATOMS: atom_id res chain seq x y z
N MET A 1 -33.42 7.00 15.02
CA MET A 1 -32.28 6.19 14.55
C MET A 1 -32.36 6.13 13.04
N SER A 2 -31.52 6.88 12.33
CA SER A 2 -31.44 6.79 10.87
C SER A 2 -30.85 5.43 10.54
N VAL A 3 -31.56 4.60 9.77
CA VAL A 3 -30.96 3.40 9.17
C VAL A 3 -29.84 3.91 8.27
N ALA A 4 -28.59 3.54 8.55
CA ALA A 4 -27.48 3.90 7.68
C ALA A 4 -27.78 3.33 6.29
N GLN A 5 -27.66 4.15 5.25
CA GLN A 5 -27.91 3.70 3.89
C GLN A 5 -26.85 2.66 3.52
N GLU A 6 -27.26 1.43 3.24
CA GLU A 6 -26.39 0.37 2.75
C GLU A 6 -26.33 0.40 1.22
N PHE A 7 -25.12 0.27 0.68
CA PHE A 7 -24.88 0.15 -0.76
C PHE A 7 -24.67 -1.32 -1.09
N LYS A 8 -25.42 -1.83 -2.07
CA LYS A 8 -25.43 -3.26 -2.42
C LYS A 8 -25.18 -3.47 -3.92
N LEU A 9 -24.48 -4.55 -4.23
CA LEU A 9 -24.27 -5.03 -5.60
C LEU A 9 -24.31 -6.56 -5.59
N SER A 10 -24.90 -7.15 -6.62
CA SER A 10 -24.86 -8.60 -6.81
C SER A 10 -24.18 -8.96 -8.10
N GLY A 11 -23.50 -10.10 -8.13
CA GLY A 11 -22.78 -10.59 -9.30
C GLY A 11 -22.90 -12.09 -9.48
N VAL A 12 -22.58 -12.55 -10.68
CA VAL A 12 -22.52 -13.97 -11.03
C VAL A 12 -21.19 -14.23 -11.72
N ALA A 13 -20.41 -15.15 -11.15
CA ALA A 13 -19.19 -15.65 -11.77
C ALA A 13 -19.39 -17.11 -12.23
N ILE A 14 -18.89 -17.43 -13.43
CA ILE A 14 -18.95 -18.75 -14.04
C ILE A 14 -17.52 -19.19 -14.37
N PRO A 15 -16.81 -19.82 -13.41
CA PRO A 15 -15.50 -20.40 -13.65
C PRO A 15 -15.61 -21.84 -14.19
N ARG A 16 -14.47 -22.41 -14.61
CA ARG A 16 -14.39 -23.84 -14.96
C ARG A 16 -14.76 -24.78 -13.80
N ASP A 17 -14.36 -24.43 -12.58
CA ASP A 17 -14.69 -25.16 -11.35
C ASP A 17 -15.04 -24.17 -10.23
N ALA A 18 -16.33 -24.02 -9.94
CA ALA A 18 -16.81 -23.05 -8.95
C ALA A 18 -16.52 -23.48 -7.51
N ALA A 19 -16.49 -24.79 -7.23
CA ALA A 19 -16.20 -25.27 -5.89
C ALA A 19 -14.73 -25.02 -5.55
N ALA A 20 -13.82 -25.40 -6.46
CA ALA A 20 -12.39 -25.17 -6.28
C ALA A 20 -12.07 -23.68 -6.14
N MET A 21 -12.65 -22.83 -7.00
CA MET A 21 -12.43 -21.38 -6.91
C MET A 21 -12.94 -20.79 -5.59
N LEU A 22 -14.08 -21.26 -5.06
CA LEU A 22 -14.57 -20.79 -3.76
C LEU A 22 -13.62 -21.14 -2.62
N ASP A 23 -13.02 -22.32 -2.66
CA ASP A 23 -12.03 -22.75 -1.66
C ASP A 23 -10.74 -21.92 -1.76
N GLU A 24 -10.23 -21.67 -2.97
CA GLU A 24 -9.07 -20.79 -3.20
C GLU A 24 -9.29 -19.36 -2.70
N ILE A 25 -10.48 -18.79 -2.95
CA ILE A 25 -10.86 -17.46 -2.42
C ILE A 25 -10.81 -17.47 -0.89
N CYS A 26 -11.36 -18.50 -0.25
CA CYS A 26 -11.38 -18.57 1.20
C CYS A 26 -9.98 -18.67 1.78
N GLU A 27 -9.09 -19.46 1.19
CA GLU A 27 -7.70 -19.57 1.64
C GLU A 27 -6.93 -18.26 1.47
N HIS A 28 -7.11 -17.58 0.34
CA HIS A 28 -6.39 -16.35 0.03
C HIS A 28 -6.83 -15.16 0.91
N PHE A 29 -8.13 -15.00 1.10
CA PHE A 29 -8.67 -13.80 1.76
C PHE A 29 -8.49 -13.80 3.29
N VAL A 30 -8.06 -14.91 3.91
CA VAL A 30 -7.79 -14.99 5.37
C VAL A 30 -6.69 -14.01 5.82
N GLU A 31 -5.78 -13.62 4.92
CA GLU A 31 -4.74 -12.63 5.24
C GLU A 31 -5.28 -11.19 5.29
N HIS A 32 -6.41 -10.92 4.62
CA HIS A 32 -6.95 -9.56 4.41
C HIS A 32 -8.36 -9.34 4.98
N SER A 33 -9.04 -10.41 5.40
CA SER A 33 -10.43 -10.36 5.88
C SER A 33 -10.69 -11.47 6.89
N THR A 34 -11.77 -11.31 7.66
CA THR A 34 -12.34 -12.43 8.41
C THR A 34 -13.15 -13.28 7.44
N VAL A 35 -12.80 -14.56 7.34
CA VAL A 35 -13.42 -15.53 6.44
C VAL A 35 -14.21 -16.55 7.24
N GLU A 36 -15.51 -16.68 6.96
CA GLU A 36 -16.37 -17.73 7.51
C GLU A 36 -16.89 -18.62 6.37
N ARG A 37 -16.62 -19.93 6.47
CA ARG A 37 -17.03 -20.92 5.47
C ARG A 37 -18.08 -21.85 6.07
N ALA A 38 -19.24 -21.95 5.43
CA ALA A 38 -20.32 -22.85 5.81
C ALA A 38 -20.93 -23.53 4.58
N GLY A 39 -20.54 -24.78 4.29
CA GLY A 39 -21.13 -25.60 3.23
C GLY A 39 -20.93 -25.02 1.83
N ASN A 40 -21.94 -24.35 1.27
CA ASN A 40 -21.86 -23.67 -0.03
C ASN A 40 -21.74 -22.14 0.08
N LEU A 41 -21.63 -21.58 1.29
CA LEU A 41 -21.49 -20.14 1.51
C LEU A 41 -20.10 -19.81 2.07
N ALA A 42 -19.54 -18.70 1.59
CA ALA A 42 -18.40 -18.01 2.19
C ALA A 42 -18.79 -16.56 2.51
N LEU A 43 -18.45 -16.09 3.70
CA LEU A 43 -18.62 -14.70 4.13
C LEU A 43 -17.23 -14.11 4.37
N LEU A 44 -16.91 -13.02 3.68
CA LEU A 44 -15.66 -12.28 3.81
C LEU A 44 -15.98 -10.90 4.38
N THR A 45 -15.50 -10.62 5.59
CA THR A 45 -15.71 -9.33 6.26
C THR A 45 -14.40 -8.54 6.29
N SER A 46 -14.42 -7.34 5.72
CA SER A 46 -13.27 -6.42 5.68
C SER A 46 -13.67 -5.01 6.09
N GLU A 47 -12.71 -4.09 6.15
CA GLU A 47 -12.97 -2.66 6.38
C GLU A 47 -13.87 -2.03 5.31
N THR A 48 -13.90 -2.61 4.09
CA THR A 48 -14.73 -2.10 2.98
C THR A 48 -16.17 -2.58 3.04
N GLY A 49 -16.46 -3.66 3.77
CA GLY A 49 -17.79 -4.25 3.88
C GLY A 49 -17.80 -5.78 3.90
N LEU A 50 -18.98 -6.33 3.63
CA LEU A 50 -19.25 -7.76 3.59
C LEU A 50 -19.36 -8.25 2.14
N VAL A 51 -18.68 -9.35 1.85
CA VAL A 51 -18.82 -10.11 0.60
C VAL A 51 -19.38 -11.49 0.95
N ALA A 52 -20.54 -11.83 0.42
CA ALA A 52 -21.10 -13.17 0.51
C ALA A 52 -20.98 -13.86 -0.85
N ILE A 53 -20.31 -15.01 -0.89
CA ILE A 53 -20.13 -15.81 -2.11
C ILE A 53 -20.78 -17.17 -1.88
N ARG A 54 -21.77 -17.49 -2.69
CA ARG A 54 -22.54 -18.74 -2.61
C ARG A 54 -22.30 -19.59 -3.85
N LEU A 55 -21.88 -20.83 -3.63
CA LEU A 55 -21.84 -21.85 -4.66
C LEU A 55 -23.27 -22.30 -5.00
N ASP A 56 -23.61 -22.16 -6.28
CA ASP A 56 -24.88 -22.57 -6.89
C ASP A 56 -24.56 -23.36 -8.16
N ASP A 57 -24.60 -24.69 -8.04
CA ASP A 57 -24.13 -25.64 -9.06
C ASP A 57 -22.72 -25.31 -9.60
N SER A 58 -22.64 -24.84 -10.84
CA SER A 58 -21.38 -24.50 -11.53
C SER A 58 -21.07 -23.00 -11.48
N ARG A 59 -21.69 -22.24 -10.58
CA ARG A 59 -21.62 -20.77 -10.54
C ARG A 59 -21.39 -20.27 -9.12
N LEU A 60 -20.84 -19.06 -9.02
CA LEU A 60 -20.73 -18.32 -7.78
C LEU A 60 -21.67 -17.12 -7.82
N LEU A 61 -22.60 -17.07 -6.88
CA LEU A 61 -23.48 -15.92 -6.64
C LEU A 61 -22.82 -15.02 -5.60
N ILE A 62 -22.57 -13.77 -5.96
CA ILE A 62 -21.82 -12.81 -5.16
C ILE A 62 -22.76 -11.71 -4.70
N GLU A 63 -22.73 -11.36 -3.42
CA GLU A 63 -23.44 -10.23 -2.84
C GLU A 63 -22.46 -9.35 -2.05
N LEU A 64 -22.39 -8.08 -2.41
CA LEU A 64 -21.57 -7.05 -1.75
C LEU A 64 -22.48 -6.14 -0.93
N THR A 65 -22.12 -5.87 0.31
CA THR A 65 -22.79 -4.88 1.17
C THR A 65 -21.76 -3.98 1.83
N CYS A 66 -21.84 -2.68 1.52
CA CYS A 66 -20.85 -1.68 1.93
C CYS A 66 -21.52 -0.42 2.49
N ALA A 67 -20.80 0.32 3.33
CA ALA A 67 -21.30 1.54 3.96
C ALA A 67 -21.31 2.77 3.02
N THR A 68 -20.53 2.74 1.94
CA THR A 68 -20.41 3.84 0.97
C THR A 68 -20.32 3.29 -0.46
N GLU A 69 -20.65 4.12 -1.45
CA GLU A 69 -20.50 3.78 -2.87
C GLU A 69 -19.03 3.54 -3.26
N GLN A 70 -18.11 4.32 -2.69
CA GLN A 70 -16.66 4.12 -2.89
C GLN A 70 -16.20 2.76 -2.36
N ALA A 71 -16.65 2.37 -1.16
CA ALA A 71 -16.32 1.08 -0.58
C ALA A 71 -16.93 -0.08 -1.39
N LEU A 72 -18.16 0.09 -1.91
CA LEU A 72 -18.79 -0.87 -2.80
C LEU A 72 -17.97 -1.08 -4.08
N GLN A 73 -17.48 0.01 -4.69
CA GLN A 73 -16.67 -0.08 -5.90
C GLN A 73 -15.31 -0.74 -5.66
N LEU A 74 -14.65 -0.41 -4.55
CA LEU A 74 -13.38 -1.03 -4.15
C LEU A 74 -13.57 -2.53 -3.85
N SER A 75 -14.65 -2.90 -3.19
CA SER A 75 -15.01 -4.30 -2.93
C SER A 75 -15.29 -5.05 -4.23
N CYS A 76 -16.07 -4.45 -5.14
CA CYS A 76 -16.34 -4.98 -6.48
C CYS A 76 -15.05 -5.22 -7.27
N ASN A 77 -14.16 -4.22 -7.32
CA ASN A 77 -12.88 -4.35 -8.00
C ASN A 77 -12.01 -5.46 -7.38
N ASN A 78 -11.84 -5.47 -6.05
CA ASN A 78 -11.06 -6.50 -5.38
C ASN A 78 -11.59 -7.91 -5.67
N VAL A 79 -12.90 -8.14 -5.56
CA VAL A 79 -13.49 -9.45 -5.84
C VAL A 79 -13.28 -9.83 -7.32
N ALA A 80 -13.49 -8.90 -8.25
CA ALA A 80 -13.32 -9.15 -9.68
C ALA A 80 -11.87 -9.49 -10.07
N GLU A 81 -10.88 -8.77 -9.54
CA GLU A 81 -9.45 -9.03 -9.80
C GLU A 81 -9.05 -10.43 -9.29
N HIS A 82 -9.48 -10.82 -8.09
CA HIS A 82 -9.14 -12.13 -7.52
C HIS A 82 -9.83 -13.28 -8.27
N LEU A 83 -11.10 -13.12 -8.65
CA LEU A 83 -11.80 -14.15 -9.42
C LEU A 83 -11.11 -14.43 -10.76
N VAL A 84 -10.67 -13.38 -11.47
CA VAL A 84 -9.93 -13.54 -12.72
C VAL A 84 -8.54 -14.11 -12.47
N TYR A 85 -7.86 -13.69 -11.41
CA TYR A 85 -6.57 -14.25 -11.02
C TYR A 85 -6.66 -15.77 -10.80
N PHE A 86 -7.64 -16.25 -10.04
CA PHE A 86 -7.87 -17.67 -9.78
C PHE A 86 -8.33 -18.44 -11.03
N ALA A 87 -9.09 -17.80 -11.93
CA ALA A 87 -9.43 -18.40 -13.21
C ALA A 87 -8.19 -18.63 -14.10
N GLY A 88 -7.17 -17.78 -13.99
CA GLY A 88 -5.95 -17.87 -14.76
C GLY A 88 -6.21 -17.80 -16.27
N LYS A 89 -5.93 -18.89 -16.99
CA LYS A 89 -6.15 -19.01 -18.45
C LYS A 89 -7.43 -19.77 -18.81
N GLU A 90 -8.17 -20.24 -17.81
CA GLU A 90 -9.39 -21.02 -18.02
C GLU A 90 -10.55 -20.11 -18.46
N PRO A 91 -11.56 -20.64 -19.17
CA PRO A 91 -12.77 -19.89 -19.48
C PRO A 91 -13.43 -19.36 -18.20
N PHE A 92 -13.75 -18.07 -18.19
CA PHE A 92 -14.32 -17.39 -17.05
C PHE A 92 -15.22 -16.24 -17.49
N GLU A 93 -16.42 -16.17 -16.91
CA GLU A 93 -17.35 -15.07 -17.11
C GLU A 93 -17.71 -14.43 -15.77
N LEU A 94 -17.77 -13.10 -15.73
CA LEU A 94 -18.22 -12.33 -14.58
C LEU A 94 -19.20 -11.25 -15.03
N SER A 95 -20.33 -11.14 -14.34
CA SER A 95 -21.33 -10.10 -14.58
C SER A 95 -21.86 -9.55 -13.27
N TRP A 96 -22.19 -8.25 -13.26
CA TRP A 96 -22.79 -7.57 -12.13
C TRP A 96 -24.22 -7.13 -12.47
N SER A 97 -25.13 -7.15 -11.48
CA SER A 97 -26.53 -6.75 -11.64
C SER A 97 -26.69 -5.28 -12.03
N LYS A 98 -25.75 -4.45 -11.61
CA LYS A 98 -25.55 -3.08 -12.09
C LYS A 98 -24.08 -2.92 -12.49
N PRO A 99 -23.73 -3.19 -13.76
CA PRO A 99 -22.36 -3.02 -14.23
C PRO A 99 -21.89 -1.58 -13.98
N PRO A 100 -20.68 -1.37 -13.47
CA PRO A 100 -20.12 -0.05 -13.37
C PRO A 100 -20.04 0.60 -14.75
N ALA A 101 -20.32 1.91 -14.81
CA ALA A 101 -20.14 2.67 -16.04
C ALA A 101 -18.65 2.75 -16.36
N PRO A 102 -18.24 2.49 -17.61
CA PRO A 102 -16.86 2.71 -18.02
C PRO A 102 -16.46 4.16 -17.77
N GLY A 103 -15.32 4.35 -17.10
CA GLY A 103 -14.87 5.68 -16.68
C GLY A 103 -13.57 5.64 -15.91
N ILE A 104 -13.09 6.80 -15.49
CA ILE A 104 -11.91 6.92 -14.62
C ILE A 104 -12.20 6.21 -13.29
N LEU A 105 -11.20 5.50 -12.76
CA LEU A 105 -11.32 4.84 -11.45
C LEU A 105 -11.67 5.87 -10.36
N PRO A 106 -12.66 5.61 -9.48
CA PRO A 106 -13.10 6.60 -8.48
C PRO A 106 -12.04 7.04 -7.46
N ASP A 107 -10.99 6.24 -7.27
CA ASP A 107 -9.83 6.49 -6.41
C ASP A 107 -8.59 6.95 -7.20
N LEU A 108 -8.72 7.21 -8.50
CA LEU A 108 -7.68 7.84 -9.30
C LEU A 108 -7.81 9.37 -9.24
N ARG A 109 -6.69 10.03 -8.99
CA ARG A 109 -6.57 11.49 -9.00
C ARG A 109 -5.40 11.89 -9.88
N GLU A 110 -5.68 12.66 -10.93
CA GLU A 110 -4.61 13.35 -11.64
C GLU A 110 -4.03 14.44 -10.73
N VAL A 111 -2.71 14.51 -10.68
CA VAL A 111 -1.96 15.50 -9.90
C VAL A 111 -0.92 16.17 -10.77
N THR A 112 -0.54 17.39 -10.39
CA THR A 112 0.48 18.17 -11.10
C THR A 112 1.65 18.45 -10.17
N VAL A 113 2.87 18.22 -10.65
CA VAL A 113 4.09 18.59 -9.92
C VAL A 113 4.11 20.11 -9.72
N LEU A 114 4.27 20.53 -8.46
CA LEU A 114 4.47 21.93 -8.09
C LEU A 114 5.95 22.27 -7.97
N SER A 115 6.71 21.40 -7.30
CA SER A 115 8.15 21.57 -7.09
C SER A 115 8.79 20.25 -6.67
N ALA A 116 10.12 20.19 -6.76
CA ALA A 116 10.93 19.10 -6.26
C ALA A 116 12.19 19.64 -5.60
N GLU A 117 12.58 19.08 -4.46
CA GLU A 117 13.73 19.51 -3.65
C GLU A 117 14.43 18.30 -3.02
N ASP A 118 15.75 18.38 -2.85
CA ASP A 118 16.50 17.37 -2.11
C ASP A 118 16.38 17.66 -0.61
N VAL A 119 15.80 16.71 0.14
CA VAL A 119 15.67 16.76 1.60
C VAL A 119 16.98 16.33 2.25
N THR A 120 17.60 15.29 1.68
CA THR A 120 18.93 14.76 1.98
C THR A 120 19.56 14.34 0.66
N PRO A 121 20.88 14.05 0.59
CA PRO A 121 21.54 13.65 -0.65
C PRO A 121 20.84 12.50 -1.41
N HIS A 122 20.24 11.55 -0.69
CA HIS A 122 19.50 10.43 -1.27
C HIS A 122 17.97 10.51 -1.09
N MET A 123 17.40 11.58 -0.56
CA MET A 123 15.93 11.72 -0.47
C MET A 123 15.45 12.96 -1.19
N ARG A 124 14.61 12.77 -2.21
CA ARG A 124 14.01 13.87 -2.98
C ARG A 124 12.52 13.98 -2.73
N ARG A 125 12.06 15.13 -2.25
CA ARG A 125 10.64 15.43 -2.05
C ARG A 125 10.06 16.03 -3.32
N VAL A 126 8.95 15.48 -3.79
CA VAL A 126 8.13 16.08 -4.85
C VAL A 126 6.80 16.51 -4.23
N LYS A 127 6.43 17.77 -4.47
CA LYS A 127 5.17 18.37 -4.03
C LYS A 127 4.20 18.40 -5.20
N PHE A 128 2.97 17.97 -4.97
CA PHE A 128 1.93 17.87 -5.97
C PHE A 128 0.74 18.73 -5.59
N SER A 129 0.12 19.38 -6.57
CA SER A 129 -1.24 19.89 -6.42
C SER A 129 -2.24 18.81 -6.79
N CYS A 130 -3.35 18.78 -6.06
CA CYS A 130 -4.50 17.96 -6.40
C CYS A 130 -5.76 18.83 -6.33
N GLU A 131 -6.68 18.60 -7.27
CA GLU A 131 -7.98 19.29 -7.24
C GLU A 131 -8.74 18.93 -5.97
N ASP A 132 -8.81 17.65 -5.60
CA ASP A 132 -9.44 17.22 -4.36
C ASP A 132 -8.43 16.55 -3.43
N ILE A 133 -8.03 17.28 -2.39
CA ILE A 133 -7.07 16.80 -1.39
C ILE A 133 -7.76 16.00 -0.28
N ALA A 134 -9.08 16.08 -0.15
CA ALA A 134 -9.82 15.49 0.98
C ALA A 134 -9.57 13.99 1.15
N PRO A 135 -9.50 13.15 0.10
CA PRO A 135 -9.23 11.73 0.24
C PRO A 135 -7.87 11.40 0.87
N PHE A 136 -6.90 12.30 0.76
CA PHE A 136 -5.55 12.10 1.29
C PHE A 136 -5.41 12.54 2.75
N SER A 137 -6.31 13.37 3.25
CA SER A 137 -6.28 13.89 4.62
C SER A 137 -6.82 12.87 5.62
N GLY A 138 -6.00 12.45 6.59
CA GLY A 138 -6.42 11.55 7.68
C GLY A 138 -6.70 10.10 7.27
N GLY A 139 -6.43 9.74 6.01
CA GLY A 139 -6.64 8.40 5.45
C GLY A 139 -5.34 7.62 5.24
N GLY A 140 -5.32 6.82 4.16
CA GLY A 140 -4.27 5.87 3.79
C GLY A 140 -2.82 6.38 3.89
N MET A 141 -1.90 5.48 4.24
CA MET A 141 -0.45 5.76 4.32
C MET A 141 0.23 5.91 2.96
N HIS A 142 -0.22 5.21 1.92
CA HIS A 142 0.46 5.19 0.62
C HIS A 142 -0.50 5.36 -0.56
N VAL A 143 0.08 5.68 -1.70
CA VAL A 143 -0.57 5.75 -3.02
C VAL A 143 0.23 4.95 -4.02
N ARG A 144 -0.44 4.45 -5.06
CA ARG A 144 0.23 4.00 -6.28
C ARG A 144 0.42 5.23 -7.18
N VAL A 145 1.67 5.57 -7.45
CA VAL A 145 2.07 6.61 -8.41
C VAL A 145 2.09 5.98 -9.80
N LEU A 146 1.27 6.52 -10.71
CA LEU A 146 1.13 6.09 -12.10
C LEU A 146 1.92 7.05 -12.99
N LEU A 147 3.05 6.56 -13.50
CA LEU A 147 3.99 7.33 -14.29
C LEU A 147 3.76 7.04 -15.78
N PRO A 148 3.32 8.03 -16.58
CA PRO A 148 3.21 7.87 -18.03
C PRO A 148 4.59 7.79 -18.68
N PRO A 149 4.72 7.13 -19.84
CA PRO A 149 5.96 7.13 -20.61
C PRO A 149 6.38 8.55 -21.03
N ASP A 150 7.68 8.81 -21.05
CA ASP A 150 8.23 10.11 -21.41
C ASP A 150 7.75 10.59 -22.79
N GLY A 151 7.35 11.86 -22.85
CA GLY A 151 6.93 12.52 -24.08
C GLY A 151 5.57 12.08 -24.63
N ARG A 152 4.78 11.30 -23.87
CA ARG A 152 3.43 10.88 -24.27
C ARG A 152 2.35 11.58 -23.44
N MET A 153 1.19 11.79 -24.08
CA MET A 153 -0.01 12.18 -23.34
C MET A 153 -0.45 11.01 -22.47
N PRO A 154 -0.78 11.23 -21.18
CA PRO A 154 -1.17 10.14 -20.32
C PRO A 154 -2.47 9.49 -20.77
N VAL A 155 -2.50 8.16 -20.71
CA VAL A 155 -3.72 7.36 -20.81
C VAL A 155 -3.94 6.76 -19.43
N TRP A 156 -5.05 7.10 -18.78
CA TRP A 156 -5.33 6.61 -17.42
C TRP A 156 -6.09 5.28 -17.47
N PRO A 157 -5.88 4.40 -16.47
CA PRO A 157 -6.67 3.20 -16.35
C PRO A 157 -8.15 3.52 -16.15
N ILE A 158 -9.00 2.67 -16.69
CA ILE A 158 -10.46 2.82 -16.65
C ILE A 158 -11.10 1.65 -15.91
N LEU A 159 -12.28 1.89 -15.37
CA LEU A 159 -13.13 0.85 -14.82
C LEU A 159 -13.80 0.08 -15.96
N LEU A 160 -13.69 -1.24 -15.93
CA LEU A 160 -14.32 -2.14 -16.89
C LEU A 160 -15.72 -2.59 -16.39
N PRO A 161 -16.64 -2.99 -17.29
CA PRO A 161 -17.98 -3.45 -16.91
C PRO A 161 -18.02 -4.67 -15.98
N ASP A 162 -16.94 -5.46 -15.95
CA ASP A 162 -16.77 -6.60 -15.03
C ASP A 162 -16.20 -6.18 -13.66
N GLY A 163 -16.02 -4.87 -13.42
CA GLY A 163 -15.50 -4.31 -12.17
C GLY A 163 -13.98 -4.22 -12.08
N ARG A 164 -13.23 -4.76 -13.05
CA ARG A 164 -11.76 -4.72 -13.06
C ARG A 164 -11.18 -3.40 -13.54
N THR A 165 -9.89 -3.24 -13.32
CA THR A 165 -9.14 -2.12 -13.88
C THR A 165 -8.61 -2.46 -15.27
N GLY A 166 -9.06 -1.71 -16.28
CA GLY A 166 -8.49 -1.73 -17.63
C GLY A 166 -7.23 -0.88 -17.69
N TRP A 167 -6.08 -1.51 -17.56
CA TRP A 167 -4.78 -0.84 -17.65
C TRP A 167 -4.41 -0.50 -19.10
N PRO A 168 -3.78 0.66 -19.35
CA PRO A 168 -3.17 0.95 -20.64
C PRO A 168 -2.04 -0.03 -20.96
N GLU A 169 -1.93 -0.44 -22.23
CA GLU A 169 -0.94 -1.43 -22.69
C GLU A 169 -0.03 -0.86 -23.79
N GLY A 170 1.08 -1.56 -24.05
CA GLY A 170 1.99 -1.25 -25.13
C GLY A 170 2.69 0.11 -24.95
N LYS A 171 2.60 0.99 -25.94
CA LYS A 171 3.27 2.30 -25.91
C LYS A 171 2.74 3.25 -24.83
N ASP A 172 1.57 2.97 -24.28
CA ASP A 172 0.90 3.79 -23.26
C ASP A 172 0.97 3.14 -21.87
N GLU A 173 1.70 2.02 -21.73
CA GLU A 173 1.90 1.31 -20.47
C GLU A 173 2.48 2.22 -19.38
N LEU A 174 1.87 2.19 -18.20
CA LEU A 174 2.25 3.05 -17.08
C LEU A 174 3.22 2.31 -16.16
N ALA A 175 4.29 2.98 -15.74
CA ALA A 175 5.09 2.49 -14.62
C ALA A 175 4.35 2.79 -13.31
N VAL A 176 4.01 1.74 -12.56
CA VAL A 176 3.29 1.87 -11.28
C VAL A 176 4.23 1.60 -10.11
N ARG A 177 4.30 2.52 -9.15
CA ARG A 177 5.11 2.35 -7.93
C ARG A 177 4.34 2.79 -6.70
N VAL A 178 4.48 2.04 -5.61
CA VAL A 178 3.86 2.41 -4.33
C VAL A 178 4.78 3.39 -3.60
N TYR A 179 4.23 4.53 -3.20
CA TYR A 179 4.94 5.53 -2.40
C TYR A 179 4.10 6.00 -1.22
N THR A 180 4.79 6.30 -0.13
CA THR A 180 4.17 6.86 1.06
C THR A 180 3.75 8.30 0.81
N ILE A 181 2.54 8.67 1.22
CA ILE A 181 2.16 10.06 1.38
C ILE A 181 2.95 10.60 2.58
N ARG A 182 3.91 11.49 2.34
CA ARG A 182 4.76 12.05 3.40
C ARG A 182 4.03 13.08 4.23
N ALA A 183 3.24 13.93 3.60
CA ALA A 183 2.46 14.99 4.22
C ALA A 183 1.33 15.45 3.31
N VAL A 184 0.28 15.99 3.92
CA VAL A 184 -0.85 16.63 3.25
C VAL A 184 -1.00 18.02 3.84
N ASP A 185 -0.81 19.06 3.01
CA ASP A 185 -1.12 20.44 3.39
C ASP A 185 -2.49 20.80 2.83
N VAL A 186 -3.53 20.67 3.66
CA VAL A 186 -4.91 20.93 3.27
C VAL A 186 -5.12 22.41 2.89
N ALA A 187 -4.43 23.33 3.57
CA ALA A 187 -4.57 24.76 3.32
C ALA A 187 -4.00 25.16 1.95
N ARG A 188 -2.87 24.54 1.56
CA ARG A 188 -2.24 24.74 0.24
C ARG A 188 -2.76 23.78 -0.84
N ARG A 189 -3.55 22.77 -0.47
CA ARG A 189 -3.98 21.65 -1.33
C ARG A 189 -2.79 20.92 -1.95
N GLU A 190 -1.77 20.69 -1.13
CA GLU A 190 -0.54 20.02 -1.55
C GLU A 190 -0.43 18.62 -0.96
N LEU A 191 0.06 17.70 -1.77
CA LEU A 191 0.45 16.35 -1.37
C LEU A 191 1.96 16.20 -1.55
N TRP A 192 2.66 15.74 -0.52
CA TRP A 192 4.11 15.58 -0.58
C TRP A 192 4.46 14.09 -0.60
N ILE A 193 5.38 13.70 -1.47
CA ILE A 193 5.91 12.34 -1.55
C ILE A 193 7.43 12.41 -1.58
N ASP A 194 8.07 11.57 -0.77
CA ASP A 194 9.52 11.48 -0.68
C ASP A 194 9.99 10.23 -1.47
N PHE A 195 10.93 10.45 -2.39
CA PHE A 195 11.47 9.46 -3.30
C PHE A 195 12.93 9.19 -2.95
N LEU A 196 13.21 7.98 -2.47
CA LEU A 196 14.57 7.51 -2.28
C LEU A 196 15.31 7.49 -3.62
N GLN A 197 16.45 8.16 -3.67
CA GLN A 197 17.34 8.25 -4.82
C GLN A 197 18.36 7.13 -4.75
N HIS A 198 18.09 6.06 -5.50
CA HIS A 198 19.00 4.94 -5.67
C HIS A 198 19.37 4.77 -7.15
N ALA A 199 20.57 4.26 -7.36
CA ALA A 199 21.00 3.76 -8.66
C ALA A 199 21.26 2.26 -8.50
N THR A 200 20.61 1.45 -9.34
CA THR A 200 20.86 0.02 -9.40
C THR A 200 21.25 -0.29 -10.83
N HIS A 201 22.52 -0.66 -11.03
CA HIS A 201 23.05 -0.87 -12.38
C HIS A 201 22.23 -1.93 -13.13
N GLY A 202 21.72 -1.58 -14.31
CA GLY A 202 20.92 -2.49 -15.14
C GLY A 202 19.48 -2.72 -14.68
N VAL A 203 19.01 -2.03 -13.62
CA VAL A 203 17.62 -2.14 -13.13
C VAL A 203 16.95 -0.77 -13.29
N ALA A 204 15.81 -0.75 -13.96
CA ALA A 204 15.01 0.47 -14.11
C ALA A 204 14.44 0.92 -12.76
N VAL A 205 14.60 2.21 -12.45
CA VAL A 205 14.16 2.83 -11.19
C VAL A 205 13.18 3.97 -11.47
N PRO A 206 12.03 3.69 -12.12
CA PRO A 206 11.19 4.71 -12.74
C PRO A 206 10.70 5.78 -11.76
N GLY A 207 10.45 5.43 -10.50
CA GLY A 207 10.07 6.40 -9.49
C GLY A 207 11.20 7.35 -9.08
N ALA A 208 12.43 6.83 -8.89
CA ALA A 208 13.60 7.66 -8.63
C ALA A 208 13.95 8.53 -9.86
N GLU A 209 13.91 7.95 -11.07
CA GLU A 209 14.12 8.67 -12.33
C GLU A 209 13.12 9.82 -12.53
N PHE A 210 11.84 9.53 -12.33
CA PHE A 210 10.79 10.54 -12.34
C PHE A 210 11.13 11.66 -11.35
N ALA A 211 11.42 11.34 -10.09
CA ALA A 211 11.69 12.34 -9.07
C ALA A 211 12.90 13.23 -9.41
N ARG A 212 14.00 12.65 -9.94
CA ARG A 212 15.17 13.43 -10.40
C ARG A 212 14.81 14.43 -11.49
N ASN A 213 13.93 14.02 -12.40
CA ASN A 213 13.52 14.80 -13.57
C ASN A 213 12.24 15.62 -13.34
N ALA A 214 11.67 15.57 -12.13
CA ALA A 214 10.42 16.22 -11.80
C ALA A 214 10.51 17.73 -12.04
N ARG A 215 9.60 18.26 -12.85
CA ARG A 215 9.48 19.69 -13.16
C ARG A 215 8.07 20.20 -12.91
N PRO A 216 7.93 21.45 -12.43
CA PRO A 216 6.62 22.07 -12.27
C PRO A 216 5.78 21.97 -13.55
N GLY A 217 4.51 21.59 -13.40
CA GLY A 217 3.56 21.41 -14.52
C GLY A 217 3.50 20.01 -15.11
N GLN A 218 4.42 19.10 -14.77
CA GLN A 218 4.31 17.69 -15.17
C GLN A 218 3.11 17.03 -14.49
N LYS A 219 2.38 16.20 -15.25
CA LYS A 219 1.16 15.51 -14.79
C LYS A 219 1.41 14.03 -14.61
N LEU A 220 0.86 13.48 -13.53
CA LEU A 220 0.80 12.05 -13.27
C LEU A 220 -0.53 11.71 -12.56
N ALA A 221 -0.79 10.43 -12.32
CA ALA A 221 -1.95 10.03 -11.53
C ALA A 221 -1.54 9.31 -10.24
N LEU A 222 -2.34 9.49 -9.20
CA LEU A 222 -2.27 8.74 -7.96
C LEU A 222 -3.51 7.86 -7.86
N LEU A 223 -3.31 6.59 -7.51
CA LEU A 223 -4.38 5.65 -7.21
C LEU A 223 -4.34 5.31 -5.71
N GLY A 224 -5.49 5.43 -5.04
CA GLY A 224 -5.65 5.25 -3.59
C GLY A 224 -6.26 6.49 -2.91
N PRO A 225 -5.89 6.80 -1.65
CA PRO A 225 -4.83 6.19 -0.84
C PRO A 225 -5.24 4.86 -0.20
N GLY A 226 -4.24 4.06 0.19
CA GLY A 226 -4.41 2.78 0.90
C GLY A 226 -3.34 2.58 1.97
N GLY A 227 -3.24 1.36 2.52
CA GLY A 227 -2.19 1.00 3.48
C GLY A 227 -2.47 1.31 4.94
N GLY A 228 -3.75 1.31 5.35
CA GLY A 228 -4.16 1.61 6.73
C GLY A 228 -3.96 3.07 7.11
N GLY A 229 -4.14 3.39 8.38
CA GLY A 229 -3.98 4.74 8.92
C GLY A 229 -2.84 4.86 9.93
N ILE A 230 -2.72 6.05 10.53
CA ILE A 230 -1.81 6.29 11.65
C ILE A 230 -2.23 5.42 12.84
N PRO A 231 -1.34 4.53 13.34
CA PRO A 231 -1.67 3.68 14.46
C PRO A 231 -2.12 4.47 15.68
N GLN A 232 -3.16 4.02 16.37
CA GLN A 232 -3.63 4.62 17.62
C GLN A 232 -3.05 3.82 18.79
N ALA A 233 -1.90 4.24 19.30
CA ALA A 233 -1.24 3.61 20.44
C ALA A 233 -0.49 4.64 21.30
N SER A 234 -0.35 4.37 22.60
CA SER A 234 0.40 5.22 23.53
C SER A 234 1.91 4.92 23.53
N SER A 235 2.32 3.74 23.05
CA SER A 235 3.71 3.29 22.93
C SER A 235 3.90 2.64 21.57
N MET A 236 4.95 3.04 20.85
CA MET A 236 5.27 2.55 19.52
C MET A 236 6.75 2.23 19.35
N LEU A 237 7.04 1.12 18.67
CA LEU A 237 8.34 0.84 18.06
C LEU A 237 8.19 0.96 16.54
N LEU A 238 8.84 1.96 15.94
CA LEU A 238 8.87 2.17 14.50
C LEU A 238 10.25 1.75 13.98
N ALA A 239 10.31 0.91 12.96
CA ALA A 239 11.59 0.53 12.37
C ALA A 239 11.52 0.43 10.86
N GLY A 240 12.60 0.86 10.20
CA GLY A 240 12.69 0.70 8.76
C GLY A 240 13.96 1.26 8.16
N ASP A 241 14.14 0.99 6.87
CA ASP A 241 15.21 1.61 6.09
C ASP A 241 14.77 2.94 5.48
N ALA A 242 15.63 3.54 4.66
CA ALA A 242 15.36 4.80 3.99
C ALA A 242 14.08 4.80 3.12
N THR A 243 13.58 3.65 2.65
CA THR A 243 12.30 3.56 1.92
C THR A 243 11.09 3.73 2.85
N ALA A 244 11.24 3.35 4.12
CA ALA A 244 10.21 3.42 5.15
C ALA A 244 10.25 4.73 5.95
N LEU A 245 11.38 5.46 5.91
CA LEU A 245 11.56 6.75 6.58
C LEU A 245 10.41 7.76 6.33
N PRO A 246 9.86 7.93 5.11
CA PRO A 246 8.72 8.82 4.91
C PRO A 246 7.47 8.44 5.73
N ALA A 247 7.23 7.14 5.93
CA ALA A 247 6.09 6.65 6.72
C ALA A 247 6.33 6.85 8.22
N ILE A 248 7.53 6.53 8.70
CA ILE A 248 7.95 6.79 10.08
C ILE A 248 7.82 8.28 10.40
N ALA A 249 8.28 9.15 9.49
CA ALA A 249 8.23 10.58 9.65
C ALA A 249 6.80 11.14 9.65
N ARG A 250 5.88 10.55 8.87
CA ARG A 250 4.46 10.90 8.91
C ARG A 250 3.79 10.45 10.21
N ILE A 251 4.03 9.20 10.63
CA ILE A 251 3.52 8.68 11.90
C ILE A 251 3.98 9.56 13.06
N ALA A 252 5.28 9.85 13.14
CA ALA A 252 5.83 10.72 14.19
C ALA A 252 5.19 12.11 14.22
N ALA A 253 4.88 12.70 13.05
CA ALA A 253 4.28 14.02 12.95
C ALA A 253 2.78 14.06 13.34
N GLU A 254 2.05 12.97 13.12
CA GLU A 254 0.58 12.93 13.28
C GLU A 254 0.11 12.26 14.58
N VAL A 255 1.02 11.68 15.39
CA VAL A 255 0.64 11.08 16.68
C VAL A 255 0.22 12.13 17.74
N PRO A 256 -0.69 11.75 18.66
CA PRO A 256 -1.02 12.57 19.83
C PRO A 256 0.16 12.82 20.76
N ALA A 257 0.10 13.92 21.53
CA ALA A 257 1.20 14.37 22.38
C ALA A 257 1.61 13.42 23.52
N ASN A 258 0.73 12.49 23.91
CA ASN A 258 0.99 11.48 24.93
C ASN A 258 1.60 10.18 24.38
N THR A 259 1.99 10.16 23.11
CA THR A 259 2.59 8.99 22.45
C THR A 259 4.09 8.92 22.71
N ARG A 260 4.59 7.76 23.12
CA ARG A 260 6.02 7.46 23.22
C ARG A 260 6.45 6.63 22.01
N ILE A 261 7.49 7.08 21.31
CA ILE A 261 8.00 6.44 20.10
C ILE A 261 9.47 6.11 20.30
N GLN A 262 9.83 4.86 20.06
CA GLN A 262 11.20 4.45 19.75
C GLN A 262 11.29 4.21 18.25
N ALA A 263 12.28 4.80 17.60
CA ALA A 263 12.51 4.63 16.17
C ALA A 263 13.90 4.04 15.89
N ILE A 264 13.97 3.00 15.06
CA ILE A 264 15.23 2.44 14.53
C ILE A 264 15.24 2.63 13.03
N ILE A 265 16.09 3.51 12.52
CA ILE A 265 16.06 3.91 11.12
C ILE A 265 17.43 3.65 10.49
N GLU A 266 17.45 2.82 9.45
CA GLU A 266 18.65 2.60 8.66
C GLU A 266 18.71 3.53 7.45
N VAL A 267 19.81 4.28 7.34
CA VAL A 267 20.11 5.16 6.20
C VAL A 267 21.53 4.93 5.69
N GLU A 268 21.89 5.57 4.58
CA GLU A 268 23.21 5.40 3.97
C GLU A 268 24.34 5.87 4.91
N ASP A 269 24.22 7.09 5.41
CA ASP A 269 25.15 7.73 6.35
C ASP A 269 24.48 8.90 7.10
N ALA A 270 25.23 9.57 7.97
CA ALA A 270 24.75 10.67 8.80
C ALA A 270 24.17 11.86 8.00
N GLY A 271 24.54 12.01 6.72
CA GLY A 271 23.97 13.04 5.83
C GLY A 271 22.52 12.78 5.43
N GLU A 272 22.03 11.56 5.65
CA GLU A 272 20.65 11.14 5.40
C GLU A 272 19.74 11.23 6.63
N GLU A 273 20.27 11.59 7.80
CA GLU A 273 19.46 11.81 8.99
C GLU A 273 18.54 13.02 8.79
N GLN A 274 17.27 12.87 9.16
CA GLN A 274 16.25 13.91 8.98
C GLN A 274 15.63 14.31 10.31
N PRO A 275 15.26 15.59 10.51
CA PRO A 275 14.45 15.98 11.64
C PRO A 275 13.06 15.34 11.54
N LEU A 276 12.64 14.69 12.62
CA LEU A 276 11.34 14.03 12.74
C LEU A 276 10.47 14.81 13.74
N PRO A 277 9.70 15.81 13.28
CA PRO A 277 8.83 16.55 14.18
C PRO A 277 7.78 15.62 14.77
N THR A 278 7.47 15.81 16.05
CA THR A 278 6.42 15.07 16.75
C THR A 278 5.81 15.93 17.84
N SER A 279 4.53 15.69 18.14
CA SER A 279 3.92 16.20 19.37
C SER A 279 4.20 15.28 20.58
N GLY A 280 4.59 14.02 20.33
CA GLY A 280 4.89 13.03 21.34
C GLY A 280 6.35 13.08 21.85
N THR A 281 6.79 11.99 22.46
CA THR A 281 8.22 11.78 22.78
C THR A 281 8.81 10.82 21.76
N LEU A 282 9.93 11.17 21.15
CA LEU A 282 10.60 10.37 20.13
C LEU A 282 12.07 10.19 20.49
N ASP A 283 12.49 8.93 20.59
CA ASP A 283 13.88 8.51 20.68
C ASP A 283 14.28 7.81 19.38
N VAL A 284 15.27 8.36 18.66
CA VAL A 284 15.68 7.86 17.35
C VAL A 284 17.09 7.27 17.42
N ARG A 285 17.20 6.02 17.00
CA ARG A 285 18.46 5.34 16.74
C ARG A 285 18.69 5.24 15.24
N TRP A 286 19.59 6.07 14.73
CA TRP A 286 20.08 5.97 13.36
C TRP A 286 21.11 4.85 13.23
N LEU A 287 20.97 4.05 12.16
CA LEU A 287 21.93 3.05 11.75
C LEU A 287 22.47 3.44 10.37
N HIS A 288 23.78 3.53 10.22
CA HIS A 288 24.41 3.90 8.96
C HIS A 288 24.96 2.66 8.26
N ARG A 289 24.60 2.48 6.99
CA ARG A 289 25.07 1.36 6.18
C ARG A 289 26.58 1.39 5.99
N LYS A 290 27.16 2.57 5.73
CA LYS A 290 28.61 2.72 5.50
C LYS A 290 29.47 2.35 6.72
N ASP A 291 28.94 2.50 7.93
CA ASP A 291 29.64 2.18 9.19
C ASP A 291 29.80 0.67 9.43
N GLY A 292 29.26 -0.17 8.54
CA GLY A 292 29.32 -1.63 8.65
C GLY A 292 30.50 -2.30 7.94
N GLY A 293 31.13 -1.66 6.96
CA GLY A 293 32.15 -2.30 6.10
C GLY A 293 31.60 -3.47 5.26
N SER A 294 32.48 -4.24 4.61
CA SER A 294 32.10 -5.40 3.76
C SER A 294 31.59 -6.63 4.53
N ASP A 295 31.76 -6.65 5.85
CA ASP A 295 31.33 -7.71 6.79
C ASP A 295 30.10 -7.29 7.62
N ALA A 296 29.39 -6.24 7.18
CA ALA A 296 28.16 -5.78 7.80
C ALA A 296 27.05 -6.82 7.60
N GLY A 297 26.96 -7.81 8.48
CA GLY A 297 25.77 -8.66 8.59
C GLY A 297 24.48 -7.85 8.75
N ASN A 298 23.35 -8.52 9.02
CA ASN A 298 22.03 -7.91 9.13
C ASN A 298 21.87 -7.02 10.41
N ARG A 299 22.67 -5.96 10.55
CA ARG A 299 22.71 -5.06 11.73
C ARG A 299 21.35 -4.43 12.00
N PHE A 300 20.65 -3.99 10.95
CA PHE A 300 19.29 -3.48 11.07
C PHE A 300 18.35 -4.54 11.64
N GLY A 301 18.28 -5.72 11.02
CA GLY A 301 17.43 -6.80 11.50
C GLY A 301 17.76 -7.26 12.91
N ASP A 302 19.04 -7.32 13.29
CA ASP A 302 19.49 -7.67 14.64
C ASP A 302 19.04 -6.62 15.66
N ALA A 303 19.21 -5.33 15.36
CA ALA A 303 18.78 -4.23 16.21
C ALA A 303 17.26 -4.22 16.41
N VAL A 304 16.49 -4.46 15.34
CA VAL A 304 15.03 -4.52 15.40
C VAL A 304 14.56 -5.73 16.23
N ARG A 305 15.11 -6.93 16.02
CA ARG A 305 14.73 -8.11 16.81
C ARG A 305 15.10 -7.96 18.29
N ALA A 306 16.24 -7.34 18.59
CA ALA A 306 16.60 -7.01 19.96
C ALA A 306 15.59 -6.04 20.59
N ALA A 307 15.22 -4.97 19.89
CA ALA A 307 14.22 -4.01 20.39
C ALA A 307 12.85 -4.66 20.61
N ILE A 308 12.35 -5.45 19.65
CA ILE A 308 11.10 -6.21 19.77
C ILE A 308 11.08 -7.10 21.02
N SER A 309 12.22 -7.66 21.40
CA SER A 309 12.34 -8.55 22.58
C SER A 309 12.32 -7.80 23.91
N THR A 310 12.43 -6.47 23.89
CA THR A 310 12.54 -5.62 25.09
C THR A 310 11.35 -4.68 25.31
N VAL A 311 10.55 -4.43 24.28
CA VAL A 311 9.35 -3.59 24.39
C VAL A 311 8.24 -4.29 25.16
N GLU A 312 7.34 -3.52 25.76
CA GLU A 312 6.17 -4.05 26.46
C GLU A 312 5.18 -4.68 25.46
N ALA A 313 4.44 -5.72 25.87
CA ALA A 313 3.54 -6.48 24.98
C ALA A 313 2.44 -5.63 24.30
N GLN A 314 2.02 -4.54 24.93
CA GLN A 314 1.05 -3.57 24.41
C GLN A 314 1.65 -2.55 23.42
N THR A 315 2.96 -2.59 23.18
CA THR A 315 3.63 -1.66 22.26
C THR A 315 3.21 -1.97 20.84
N TYR A 316 2.77 -0.95 20.09
CA TYR A 316 2.50 -1.11 18.69
C TYR A 316 3.81 -1.18 17.91
N VAL A 317 4.04 -2.27 17.17
CA VAL A 317 5.26 -2.47 16.41
C VAL A 317 4.99 -2.28 14.92
N TRP A 318 5.62 -1.28 14.33
CA TRP A 318 5.57 -0.98 12.91
C TRP A 318 6.96 -1.21 12.30
N VAL A 319 7.08 -2.13 11.35
CA VAL A 319 8.34 -2.38 10.64
C VAL A 319 8.11 -2.44 9.14
N ALA A 320 8.92 -1.71 8.38
CA ALA A 320 9.02 -1.88 6.94
C ALA A 320 10.46 -1.78 6.43
N CYS A 321 10.89 -2.77 5.64
CA CYS A 321 12.24 -2.84 5.09
C CYS A 321 12.31 -3.77 3.86
N GLU A 322 13.51 -4.21 3.49
CA GLU A 322 13.74 -5.20 2.44
C GLU A 322 13.16 -6.58 2.81
N ARG A 323 12.69 -7.33 1.80
CA ARG A 323 12.02 -8.63 1.97
C ARG A 323 12.77 -9.64 2.83
N ASP A 324 14.04 -9.89 2.57
CA ASP A 324 14.80 -10.93 3.24
C ASP A 324 15.17 -10.54 4.68
N GLU A 325 15.28 -9.25 4.97
CA GLU A 325 15.39 -8.73 6.34
C GLU A 325 14.06 -8.80 7.09
N MET A 326 12.94 -8.55 6.41
CA MET A 326 11.60 -8.59 6.99
C MET A 326 11.16 -9.99 7.40
N ARG A 327 11.55 -11.03 6.65
CA ARG A 327 11.16 -12.44 6.92
C ARG A 327 11.40 -12.89 8.37
N PRO A 328 12.62 -12.81 8.94
CA PRO A 328 12.87 -13.19 10.33
C PRO A 328 12.18 -12.27 11.34
N ILE A 329 12.03 -10.97 11.04
CA ILE A 329 11.32 -10.02 11.91
C ILE A 329 9.84 -10.41 12.02
N ARG A 330 9.20 -10.68 10.88
CA ARG A 330 7.79 -11.10 10.82
C ARG A 330 7.56 -12.42 11.54
N ALA A 331 8.49 -13.38 11.44
CA ALA A 331 8.42 -14.64 12.16
C ALA A 331 8.46 -14.44 13.68
N LEU A 332 9.33 -13.55 14.17
CA LEU A 332 9.39 -13.19 15.59
C LEU A 332 8.09 -12.53 16.06
N LEU A 333 7.59 -11.53 15.34
CA LEU A 333 6.36 -10.81 15.71
C LEU A 333 5.14 -11.74 15.79
N LYS A 334 5.01 -12.70 14.86
CA LYS A 334 3.94 -13.71 14.90
C LYS A 334 3.97 -14.57 16.17
N GLN A 335 5.13 -14.74 16.79
CA GLN A 335 5.30 -15.54 18.01
C GLN A 335 5.17 -14.71 19.28
N SER A 336 5.49 -13.41 19.24
CA SER A 336 5.64 -12.58 20.44
C SER A 336 4.63 -11.44 20.61
N HIS A 337 3.86 -11.08 19.56
CA HIS A 337 2.97 -9.91 19.58
C HIS A 337 1.57 -10.22 19.02
N GLU A 338 0.55 -9.52 19.52
CA GLU A 338 -0.81 -9.62 18.99
C GLU A 338 -0.89 -9.00 17.59
N ARG A 339 -1.55 -9.69 16.64
CA ARG A 339 -1.64 -9.24 15.23
C ARG A 339 -2.15 -7.80 15.07
N LYS A 340 -3.10 -7.37 15.91
CA LYS A 340 -3.68 -6.01 15.88
C LYS A 340 -2.71 -4.91 16.33
N LEU A 341 -1.61 -5.28 16.98
CA LEU A 341 -0.56 -4.37 17.45
C LEU A 341 0.68 -4.42 16.55
N THR A 342 0.59 -5.04 15.38
CA THR A 342 1.72 -5.23 14.48
C THR A 342 1.40 -4.78 13.07
N TYR A 343 2.31 -4.02 12.48
CA TYR A 343 2.42 -3.82 11.04
C TYR A 343 3.81 -4.27 10.61
N ALA A 344 3.90 -5.24 9.70
CA ALA A 344 5.15 -5.77 9.20
C ALA A 344 5.03 -6.04 7.70
N ALA A 345 5.64 -5.17 6.89
CA ALA A 345 5.55 -5.24 5.42
C ALA A 345 6.92 -5.02 4.79
N TRP A 346 7.26 -5.77 3.74
CA TRP A 346 8.44 -5.44 2.95
C TRP A 346 8.07 -4.40 1.89
N TYR A 347 8.88 -3.36 1.74
CA TYR A 347 8.66 -2.28 0.77
C TYR A 347 9.36 -2.54 -0.57
N TRP A 348 10.40 -3.37 -0.55
CA TRP A 348 11.18 -3.70 -1.72
C TRP A 348 11.87 -5.05 -1.55
N GLU A 349 12.37 -5.57 -2.66
CA GLU A 349 13.18 -6.77 -2.73
C GLU A 349 14.44 -6.45 -3.54
N LYS A 350 15.60 -6.95 -3.10
CA LYS A 350 16.82 -6.90 -3.91
C LYS A 350 16.61 -7.70 -5.20
N ALA A 351 16.94 -7.11 -6.34
CA ALA A 351 16.91 -7.82 -7.62
C ALA A 351 17.71 -9.12 -7.50
N LYS A 352 17.08 -10.25 -7.85
CA LYS A 352 17.79 -11.52 -7.92
C LYS A 352 18.83 -11.44 -9.06
N PRO A 353 20.02 -12.04 -8.89
CA PRO A 353 21.04 -12.07 -9.94
C PRO A 353 20.52 -12.57 -11.31
N ASP A 354 19.45 -13.38 -11.31
CA ASP A 354 18.92 -14.06 -12.50
C ASP A 354 17.55 -13.54 -12.98
N GLY A 355 17.29 -12.23 -12.87
CA GLY A 355 16.34 -11.54 -13.75
C GLY A 355 14.85 -11.95 -13.73
N ALA A 356 14.40 -12.74 -12.76
CA ALA A 356 12.98 -13.04 -12.60
C ALA A 356 12.29 -11.90 -11.82
N ASN A 357 11.95 -10.81 -12.52
CA ASN A 357 10.97 -9.85 -12.03
C ASN A 357 9.60 -10.56 -11.94
N GLN A 358 9.05 -10.67 -10.73
CA GLN A 358 7.61 -10.78 -10.54
C GLN A 358 7.05 -9.35 -10.38
N PRO A 359 5.81 -9.10 -10.87
CA PRO A 359 5.26 -7.77 -11.13
C PRO A 359 5.15 -6.85 -9.91
#